data_AF-A0A640TQS9-F1
#
_entry.id   AF-A0A640TQS9-F1
#
_cell.length_a   1.000
_cell.length_b   1.000
_cell.length_c   1.000
_cell.angle_alpha   90.00
_cell.angle_beta   90.00
_cell.angle_gamma   90.00
#
_symmetry.space_group_name_H-M   'P 1'
#
loop_
_entity.id
_entity.type
_entity.pdbx_description
1 polymer ?
#
loop_
_entity_poly.entity_id
_entity_poly.type
_entity_poly.pdbx_seq_one_letter_code
_entity_poly.pdbx_strand_id
1 'polypeptide(L)'
;MPSLHDDHTGARIAHTRKVRRLTQRELADLAHVSYSTLTKVEQGVLAASPSVLGVLARSLSVPVTELTGQPYLEELRQDQLDGLINPIREALNIYDLGPDPEVLPRTVEELAAHADRLCAMVRATNIKQVAAELPGLIHEATTTAHLHPTDRNWRLLASTYRTAYDVTAKLGFVDLGMVALDRMGWAAERASDAVLSGVRQYMRGVAPVGPPSPVGRSRGGPPMVGRPGRAGPHPVRSHRHPGRAAGVAG
;
A
#
# COMPACT_ATOMS: atom_id res chain seq x y z
N MET A 1 19.93 21.20 14.95
CA MET A 1 18.60 20.55 15.02
C MET A 1 17.56 21.66 15.11
N PRO A 2 16.76 21.96 14.05
CA PRO A 2 15.69 22.92 14.22
C PRO A 2 14.55 22.28 15.02
N SER A 3 14.13 22.98 16.05
CA SER A 3 13.16 22.61 17.08
C SER A 3 11.75 22.41 16.53
N LEU A 4 11.11 21.33 17.00
CA LEU A 4 9.67 21.10 17.01
C LEU A 4 8.96 22.30 17.67
N HIS A 5 8.36 23.19 16.88
CA HIS A 5 7.48 24.25 17.40
C HIS A 5 6.14 24.19 16.68
N ASP A 6 5.09 24.04 17.49
CA ASP A 6 3.66 24.26 17.22
C ASP A 6 3.27 24.40 15.75
N ASP A 7 2.77 23.29 15.21
CA ASP A 7 2.51 23.04 13.80
C ASP A 7 1.22 23.75 13.30
N HIS A 8 0.98 24.97 13.77
CA HIS A 8 -0.16 25.79 13.37
C HIS A 8 0.14 26.56 12.07
N THR A 9 -0.89 26.83 11.27
CA THR A 9 -0.83 27.53 9.97
C THR A 9 0.06 28.79 10.00
N GLY A 10 -0.01 29.57 11.08
CA GLY A 10 0.84 30.75 11.31
C GLY A 10 2.36 30.46 11.32
N ALA A 11 2.80 29.38 11.97
CA ALA A 11 4.20 28.99 12.03
C ALA A 11 4.72 28.58 10.66
N ARG A 12 3.88 27.89 9.87
CA ARG A 12 4.18 27.52 8.47
C ARG A 12 4.29 28.75 7.58
N ILE A 13 3.36 29.71 7.69
CA ILE A 13 3.46 31.01 6.99
C ILE A 13 4.77 31.71 7.32
N ALA A 14 5.13 31.80 8.61
CA ALA A 14 6.37 32.44 9.04
C ALA A 14 7.62 31.72 8.50
N HIS A 15 7.58 30.39 8.47
CA HIS A 15 8.67 29.58 7.91
C HIS A 15 8.82 29.81 6.41
N THR A 16 7.76 29.65 5.62
CA THR A 16 7.77 29.85 4.16
C THR A 16 8.20 31.29 3.82
N ARG A 17 7.74 32.29 4.58
CA ARG A 17 8.19 33.68 4.43
C ARG A 17 9.70 33.82 4.63
N LYS A 18 10.27 33.22 5.68
CA LYS A 18 11.71 33.24 5.96
C LYS A 18 12.52 32.52 4.87
N VAL A 19 12.04 31.38 4.36
CA VAL A 19 12.66 30.67 3.22
C VAL A 19 12.70 31.55 1.98
N ARG A 20 11.64 32.32 1.73
CA ARG A 20 11.56 33.32 0.64
C ARG A 20 12.31 34.63 0.95
N ARG A 21 12.97 34.73 2.09
CA ARG A 21 13.76 35.90 2.55
C ARG A 21 12.95 37.20 2.66
N LEU A 22 11.67 37.09 2.97
CA LEU A 22 10.79 38.24 3.17
C LEU A 22 10.70 38.60 4.66
N THR A 23 10.64 39.88 4.97
CA THR A 23 10.20 40.41 6.26
C THR A 23 8.67 40.35 6.38
N GLN A 24 8.14 40.44 7.60
CA GLN A 24 6.68 40.50 7.81
C GLN A 24 6.06 41.73 7.12
N ARG A 25 6.78 42.87 7.05
CA ARG A 25 6.29 44.06 6.34
C ARG A 25 6.21 43.83 4.84
N GLU A 26 7.27 43.28 4.25
CA GLU A 26 7.28 42.97 2.82
C GLU A 26 6.19 41.97 2.43
N LEU A 27 5.98 40.91 3.23
CA LEU A 27 4.88 39.97 2.95
C LEU A 27 3.51 40.62 3.13
N ALA A 28 3.32 41.44 4.16
CA ALA A 28 2.07 42.17 4.39
C ALA A 28 1.74 43.09 3.21
N ASP A 29 2.74 43.81 2.70
CA ASP A 29 2.61 44.71 1.56
C ASP A 29 2.31 43.94 0.27
N LEU A 30 3.05 42.85 -0.01
CA LEU A 30 2.83 41.97 -1.16
C LEU A 30 1.44 41.31 -1.15
N ALA A 31 0.97 40.92 0.03
CA ALA A 31 -0.32 40.26 0.20
C ALA A 31 -1.49 41.23 0.38
N HIS A 32 -1.24 42.54 0.45
CA HIS A 32 -2.26 43.54 0.80
C HIS A 32 -3.02 43.19 2.10
N VAL A 33 -2.32 42.64 3.09
CA VAL A 33 -2.84 42.30 4.42
C VAL A 33 -2.20 43.23 5.44
N SER A 34 -2.94 43.63 6.48
CA SER A 34 -2.35 44.49 7.50
C SER A 34 -1.18 43.79 8.22
N TYR A 35 -0.09 44.54 8.45
CA TYR A 35 1.07 44.04 9.20
C TYR A 35 0.69 43.47 10.58
N SER A 36 -0.25 44.12 11.27
CA SER A 36 -0.77 43.67 12.57
C SER A 36 -1.51 42.33 12.46
N THR A 37 -2.33 42.16 11.42
CA THR A 37 -3.01 40.89 11.13
C THR A 37 -2.01 39.78 10.87
N LEU A 38 -1.02 40.01 9.99
CA LEU A 38 0.01 39.01 9.69
C LEU A 38 0.83 38.63 10.92
N THR A 39 1.19 39.62 11.76
CA THR A 39 1.93 39.37 13.02
C THR A 39 1.12 38.46 13.95
N LYS A 40 -0.16 38.76 14.18
CA LYS A 40 -1.03 37.94 15.03
C LYS A 40 -1.27 36.54 14.46
N VAL A 41 -1.35 36.42 13.14
CA VAL A 41 -1.45 35.12 12.46
C VAL A 41 -0.19 34.30 12.64
N GLU A 42 0.99 34.86 12.37
CA GLU A 42 2.27 34.15 12.54
C GLU A 42 2.54 33.74 13.99
N GLN A 43 2.04 34.51 14.96
CA GLN A 43 2.11 34.20 16.40
C GLN A 43 1.06 33.19 16.89
N GLY A 44 0.13 32.76 16.03
CA GLY A 44 -0.97 31.84 16.40
C GLY A 44 -2.08 32.50 17.24
N VAL A 45 -2.02 33.82 17.46
CA VAL A 45 -3.03 34.59 18.22
C VAL A 45 -4.32 34.77 17.43
N LEU A 46 -4.23 34.80 16.10
CA LEU A 46 -5.37 34.96 15.20
C LEU A 46 -5.35 33.86 14.13
N ALA A 47 -6.46 33.14 13.96
CA ALA A 47 -6.61 32.23 12.84
C ALA A 47 -6.74 33.02 11.52
N ALA A 48 -5.96 32.64 10.50
CA ALA A 48 -6.11 33.22 9.17
C ALA A 48 -7.43 32.76 8.54
N SER A 49 -8.24 33.69 8.04
CA SER A 49 -9.42 33.34 7.25
C SER A 49 -9.01 32.66 5.94
N PRO A 50 -9.88 31.87 5.30
CA PRO A 50 -9.59 31.26 4.00
C PRO A 50 -9.19 32.27 2.92
N SER A 51 -9.78 33.47 2.93
CA SER A 51 -9.43 34.54 2.01
C SER A 51 -8.02 35.08 2.23
N VAL A 52 -7.66 35.37 3.49
CA VAL A 52 -6.31 35.83 3.86
C VAL A 52 -5.28 34.76 3.54
N LEU A 53 -5.58 33.49 3.86
CA LEU A 53 -4.70 32.37 3.58
C LEU A 53 -4.46 32.18 2.07
N GLY A 54 -5.50 32.33 1.25
CA GLY A 54 -5.39 32.28 -0.21
C GLY A 54 -4.51 33.39 -0.79
N VAL A 55 -4.60 34.61 -0.25
CA VAL A 55 -3.76 35.73 -0.71
C VAL A 55 -2.31 35.55 -0.25
N LEU A 56 -2.07 35.10 0.98
CA LEU A 56 -0.73 34.79 1.49
C LEU A 56 -0.07 33.66 0.68
N ALA A 57 -0.80 32.59 0.38
CA ALA A 57 -0.33 31.48 -0.46
C ALA A 57 0.10 31.95 -1.84
N ARG A 58 -0.72 32.79 -2.50
CA ARG A 58 -0.36 33.40 -3.79
C ARG A 58 0.88 34.27 -3.71
N SER A 59 0.97 35.11 -2.68
CA SER A 59 2.11 36.02 -2.49
C SER A 59 3.41 35.28 -2.20
N LEU A 60 3.33 34.14 -1.52
CA LEU A 60 4.45 33.24 -1.25
C LEU A 60 4.73 32.24 -2.38
N SER A 61 3.89 32.23 -3.44
CA SER A 61 3.96 31.28 -4.56
C SER A 61 3.97 29.81 -4.11
N VAL A 62 3.06 29.46 -3.21
CA VAL A 62 2.83 28.11 -2.69
C VAL A 62 1.33 27.76 -2.74
N PRO A 63 0.94 26.48 -2.83
CA PRO A 63 -0.45 26.11 -2.68
C PRO A 63 -0.93 26.35 -1.24
N VAL A 64 -2.23 26.67 -1.07
CA VAL A 64 -2.85 26.88 0.26
C VAL A 64 -2.64 25.66 1.18
N THR A 65 -2.62 24.47 0.59
CA THR A 65 -2.40 23.20 1.28
C THR A 65 -1.05 23.18 2.00
N GLU A 66 0.00 23.81 1.45
CA GLU A 66 1.31 23.89 2.09
C GLU A 66 1.27 24.76 3.36
N LEU A 67 0.51 25.85 3.35
CA LEU A 67 0.33 26.72 4.52
C LEU A 67 -0.57 26.10 5.59
N THR A 68 -1.54 25.27 5.21
CA THR A 68 -2.35 24.48 6.16
C THR A 68 -1.64 23.21 6.65
N GLY A 69 -0.49 22.87 6.06
CA GLY A 69 0.27 21.68 6.40
C GLY A 69 -0.25 20.38 5.77
N GLN A 70 -1.20 20.44 4.85
CA GLN A 70 -1.83 19.24 4.28
C GLN A 70 -0.84 18.31 3.53
N PRO A 71 0.10 18.78 2.69
CA PRO A 71 1.09 17.90 2.04
C PRO A 71 2.10 17.33 3.04
N TYR A 72 2.62 18.15 3.94
CA TYR A 72 3.61 17.72 4.95
C TYR A 72 3.02 16.73 5.97
N LEU A 73 1.78 16.94 6.40
CA LEU A 73 1.08 15.99 7.27
C LEU A 73 0.74 14.69 6.53
N GLU A 74 0.42 14.74 5.24
CA GLU A 74 0.20 13.54 4.43
C GLU A 74 1.50 12.76 4.24
N GLU A 75 2.62 13.43 3.96
CA GLU A 75 3.97 12.82 3.85
C GLU A 75 4.41 12.18 5.18
N LEU A 76 4.31 12.90 6.31
CA LEU A 76 4.62 12.33 7.62
C LEU A 76 3.71 11.15 7.98
N ARG A 77 2.43 11.21 7.61
CA ARG A 77 1.49 10.12 7.82
C ARG A 77 1.84 8.92 6.94
N GLN A 78 2.27 9.16 5.71
CA GLN A 78 2.69 8.13 4.78
C GLN A 78 3.98 7.45 5.28
N ASP A 79 4.99 8.20 5.71
CA ASP A 79 6.21 7.66 6.31
C ASP A 79 5.90 6.79 7.55
N GLN A 80 4.96 7.23 8.41
CA GLN A 80 4.53 6.44 9.56
C GLN A 80 3.83 5.14 9.15
N LEU A 81 3.02 5.16 8.09
CA LEU A 81 2.35 3.98 7.57
C LEU A 81 3.35 3.02 6.92
N ASP A 82 4.30 3.54 6.14
CA ASP A 82 5.36 2.76 5.50
C ASP A 82 6.26 2.09 6.54
N GLY A 83 6.58 2.79 7.65
CA GLY A 83 7.31 2.22 8.77
C GLY A 83 6.58 1.04 9.45
N LEU A 84 5.25 1.01 9.43
CA LEU A 84 4.45 -0.11 9.95
C LEU A 84 4.30 -1.25 8.93
N ILE A 85 4.23 -0.92 7.65
CA ILE A 85 3.88 -1.85 6.58
C ILE A 85 5.09 -2.56 5.98
N ASN A 86 6.22 -1.86 5.82
CA ASN A 86 7.42 -2.44 5.22
C ASN A 86 7.90 -3.69 5.97
N PRO A 87 7.98 -3.71 7.31
CA PRO A 87 8.35 -4.93 8.05
C PRO A 87 7.39 -6.10 7.83
N ILE A 88 6.08 -5.83 7.72
CA ILE A 88 5.07 -6.86 7.43
C ILE A 88 5.29 -7.41 6.01
N ARG A 89 5.55 -6.53 5.04
CA ARG A 89 5.82 -6.93 3.65
C ARG A 89 7.05 -7.83 3.56
N GLU A 90 8.12 -7.48 4.24
CA GLU A 90 9.35 -8.28 4.30
C GLU A 90 9.08 -9.65 4.94
N ALA A 91 8.39 -9.69 6.07
CA ALA A 91 8.05 -10.94 6.74
C ALA A 91 7.14 -11.86 5.90
N LEU A 92 6.24 -11.30 5.07
CA LEU A 92 5.41 -12.10 4.14
C LEU A 92 6.21 -12.69 2.96
N ASN A 93 7.38 -12.15 2.65
CA ASN A 93 8.21 -12.60 1.53
C ASN A 93 9.11 -13.79 1.88
N ILE A 94 9.34 -14.07 3.17
CA ILE A 94 10.23 -15.17 3.60
C ILE A 94 9.55 -16.55 3.66
N TYR A 95 8.25 -16.61 3.39
CA TYR A 95 7.39 -17.79 3.60
C TYR A 95 7.93 -19.12 3.03
N ASP A 96 8.70 -19.08 1.93
CA ASP A 96 9.26 -20.24 1.23
C ASP A 96 10.78 -20.40 1.36
N LEU A 97 11.46 -19.56 2.15
CA LEU A 97 12.93 -19.56 2.29
C LEU A 97 13.48 -20.63 3.25
N GLY A 98 12.62 -21.41 3.90
CA GLY A 98 13.03 -22.40 4.90
C GLY A 98 13.25 -21.80 6.28
N PRO A 99 13.90 -22.53 7.21
CA PRO A 99 14.15 -22.04 8.56
C PRO A 99 15.27 -21.00 8.56
N ASP A 100 15.05 -19.89 9.26
CA ASP A 100 16.06 -18.85 9.45
C ASP A 100 17.05 -19.29 10.55
N PRO A 101 18.36 -19.43 10.25
CA PRO A 101 19.35 -19.88 11.23
C PRO A 101 19.61 -18.86 12.35
N GLU A 102 19.25 -17.59 12.16
CA GLU A 102 19.42 -16.53 13.17
C GLU A 102 18.21 -16.41 14.11
N VAL A 103 17.10 -17.07 13.76
CA VAL A 103 15.88 -17.07 14.57
C VAL A 103 15.86 -18.29 15.47
N LEU A 104 15.86 -18.06 16.78
CA LEU A 104 15.59 -19.10 17.78
C LEU A 104 14.12 -19.00 18.21
N PRO A 105 13.20 -19.80 17.64
CA PRO A 105 11.79 -19.65 17.91
C PRO A 105 11.45 -20.05 19.35
N ARG A 106 10.50 -19.32 19.93
CA ARG A 106 9.80 -19.73 21.16
C ARG A 106 9.03 -21.03 20.97
N THR A 107 8.51 -21.59 22.07
CA THR A 107 7.67 -22.80 22.00
C THR A 107 6.41 -22.55 21.16
N VAL A 108 5.89 -23.60 20.53
CA VAL A 108 4.68 -23.51 19.70
C VAL A 108 3.49 -22.98 20.53
N GLU A 109 3.43 -23.34 21.81
CA GLU A 109 2.42 -22.87 22.76
C GLU A 109 2.51 -21.35 22.97
N GLU A 110 3.72 -20.81 23.14
CA GLU A 110 3.92 -19.37 23.30
C GLU A 110 3.60 -18.60 22.02
N LEU A 111 3.96 -19.15 20.86
CA LEU A 111 3.66 -18.56 19.55
C LEU A 111 2.15 -18.57 19.29
N ALA A 112 1.45 -19.66 19.61
CA ALA A 112 -0.01 -19.74 19.50
C ALA A 112 -0.70 -18.72 20.41
N ALA A 113 -0.27 -18.64 21.68
CA ALA A 113 -0.78 -17.63 22.61
C ALA A 113 -0.50 -16.20 22.10
N HIS A 114 0.64 -15.96 21.46
CA HIS A 114 0.95 -14.67 20.84
C HIS A 114 0.04 -14.36 19.65
N ALA A 115 -0.17 -15.31 18.75
CA ALA A 115 -1.09 -15.16 17.63
C ALA A 115 -2.52 -14.83 18.09
N ASP A 116 -3.02 -15.52 19.12
CA ASP A 116 -4.34 -15.26 19.69
C ASP A 116 -4.44 -13.86 20.31
N ARG A 117 -3.39 -13.40 21.00
CA ARG A 117 -3.31 -12.02 21.52
C ARG A 117 -3.34 -10.98 20.40
N LEU A 118 -2.54 -11.16 19.35
CA LEU A 118 -2.55 -10.22 18.21
C LEU A 118 -3.93 -10.17 17.55
N CYS A 119 -4.56 -11.33 17.34
CA CYS A 119 -5.91 -11.44 16.78
C CYS A 119 -6.95 -10.71 17.65
N ALA A 120 -6.85 -10.82 18.98
CA ALA A 120 -7.70 -10.06 19.90
C ALA A 120 -7.45 -8.55 19.83
N MET A 121 -6.19 -8.12 19.73
CA MET A 121 -5.81 -6.71 19.58
C MET A 121 -6.31 -6.10 18.27
N VAL A 122 -6.30 -6.85 17.17
CA VAL A 122 -6.91 -6.41 15.90
C VAL A 122 -8.40 -6.15 16.05
N ARG A 123 -9.12 -7.03 16.76
CA ARG A 123 -10.55 -6.84 17.07
C ARG A 123 -10.79 -5.62 17.95
N ALA A 124 -9.88 -5.35 18.89
CA ALA A 124 -9.90 -4.16 19.74
C ALA A 124 -9.36 -2.88 19.05
N THR A 125 -9.04 -2.94 17.75
CA THR A 125 -8.52 -1.82 16.93
C THR A 125 -7.15 -1.27 17.33
N ASN A 126 -6.35 -2.04 18.07
CA ASN A 126 -4.97 -1.70 18.43
C ASN A 126 -3.97 -1.98 17.29
N ILE A 127 -4.23 -1.42 16.11
CA ILE A 127 -3.56 -1.80 14.84
C ILE A 127 -2.07 -1.47 14.83
N LYS A 128 -1.66 -0.33 15.39
CA LYS A 128 -0.24 0.08 15.43
C LYS A 128 0.63 -0.91 16.21
N GLN A 129 0.12 -1.37 17.36
CA GLN A 129 0.83 -2.33 18.19
C GLN A 129 0.93 -3.69 17.49
N VAL A 130 -0.18 -4.17 16.90
CA VAL A 130 -0.15 -5.41 16.13
C VAL A 130 0.84 -5.30 14.96
N ALA A 131 0.85 -4.20 14.22
CA ALA A 131 1.76 -4.01 13.09
C ALA A 131 3.24 -4.02 13.51
N ALA A 132 3.56 -3.57 14.73
CA ALA A 132 4.92 -3.62 15.28
C ALA A 132 5.32 -5.04 15.72
N GLU A 133 4.41 -5.81 16.31
CA GLU A 133 4.71 -7.14 16.87
C GLU A 133 4.61 -8.28 15.84
N LEU A 134 3.75 -8.12 14.83
CA LEU A 134 3.41 -9.16 13.86
C LEU A 134 4.58 -9.67 13.01
N PRO A 135 5.51 -8.83 12.49
CA PRO A 135 6.64 -9.31 11.69
C PRO A 135 7.46 -10.36 12.43
N GLY A 136 7.84 -10.10 13.68
CA GLY A 136 8.62 -11.03 14.50
C GLY A 136 7.89 -12.37 14.70
N LEU A 137 6.56 -12.33 14.94
CA LEU A 137 5.77 -13.55 15.05
C LEU A 137 5.73 -14.34 13.73
N ILE A 138 5.65 -13.67 12.57
CA ILE A 138 5.71 -14.34 11.26
C ILE A 138 7.06 -15.04 11.07
N HIS A 139 8.17 -14.39 11.43
CA HIS A 139 9.52 -14.98 11.36
C HIS A 139 9.65 -16.25 12.22
N GLU A 140 9.23 -16.17 13.48
CA GLU A 140 9.30 -17.33 14.40
C GLU A 140 8.36 -18.45 13.96
N ALA A 141 7.12 -18.14 13.56
CA ALA A 141 6.15 -19.13 13.10
C ALA A 141 6.60 -19.81 11.79
N THR A 142 7.21 -19.06 10.87
CA THR A 142 7.77 -19.58 9.62
C THR A 142 8.93 -20.54 9.91
N THR A 143 9.87 -20.12 10.75
CA THR A 143 11.02 -20.94 11.16
C THR A 143 10.55 -22.22 11.86
N THR A 144 9.58 -22.12 12.77
CA THR A 144 9.01 -23.26 13.49
C THR A 144 8.33 -24.26 12.55
N ALA A 145 7.56 -23.77 11.57
CA ALA A 145 6.87 -24.62 10.60
C ALA A 145 7.83 -25.36 9.68
N HIS A 146 8.95 -24.74 9.30
CA HIS A 146 9.99 -25.39 8.49
C HIS A 146 10.88 -26.35 9.27
N LEU A 147 11.25 -26.03 10.53
CA LEU A 147 12.02 -26.94 11.39
C LEU A 147 11.20 -28.18 11.78
N HIS A 148 9.90 -27.99 12.05
CA HIS A 148 9.00 -29.03 12.53
C HIS A 148 7.70 -28.98 11.72
N PRO A 149 7.65 -29.58 10.52
CA PRO A 149 6.53 -29.48 9.59
C PRO A 149 5.35 -30.35 10.02
N THR A 150 4.63 -29.89 11.05
CA THR A 150 3.40 -30.49 11.55
C THR A 150 2.19 -29.65 11.15
N ASP A 151 1.02 -30.27 11.01
CA ASP A 151 -0.23 -29.57 10.70
C ASP A 151 -0.50 -28.43 11.68
N ARG A 152 -0.15 -28.63 12.95
CA ARG A 152 -0.30 -27.61 14.01
C ARG A 152 0.54 -26.37 13.73
N ASN A 153 1.80 -26.55 13.33
CA ASN A 153 2.71 -25.44 13.07
C ASN A 153 2.35 -24.70 11.77
N TRP A 154 1.94 -25.43 10.73
CA TRP A 154 1.42 -24.82 9.51
C TRP A 154 0.10 -24.06 9.74
N ARG A 155 -0.79 -24.58 10.58
CA ARG A 155 -2.03 -23.91 10.99
C ARG A 155 -1.76 -22.62 11.78
N LEU A 156 -0.77 -22.63 12.67
CA LEU A 156 -0.32 -21.44 13.39
C LEU A 156 0.23 -20.37 12.44
N LEU A 157 1.03 -20.77 11.45
CA LEU A 157 1.53 -19.83 10.45
C LEU A 157 0.38 -19.25 9.61
N ALA A 158 -0.56 -20.09 9.17
CA ALA A 158 -1.74 -19.65 8.43
C ALA A 158 -2.62 -18.67 9.25
N SER A 159 -2.82 -18.90 10.55
CA SER A 159 -3.58 -17.98 11.42
C SER A 159 -2.86 -16.64 11.61
N THR A 160 -1.52 -16.66 11.63
CA THR A 160 -0.71 -15.45 11.68
C THR A 160 -0.84 -14.63 10.40
N TYR A 161 -0.82 -15.28 9.22
CA TYR A 161 -1.08 -14.60 7.94
C TYR A 161 -2.49 -14.03 7.82
N ARG A 162 -3.50 -14.66 8.42
CA ARG A 162 -4.84 -14.07 8.53
C ARG A 162 -4.81 -12.76 9.32
N THR A 163 -4.05 -12.69 10.41
CA THR A 163 -3.89 -11.45 11.19
C THR A 163 -3.19 -10.37 10.37
N ALA A 164 -2.20 -10.74 9.54
CA ALA A 164 -1.58 -9.83 8.58
C ALA A 164 -2.58 -9.25 7.57
N TYR A 165 -3.48 -10.09 7.03
CA TYR A 165 -4.58 -9.62 6.19
C TYR A 165 -5.46 -8.59 6.92
N ASP A 166 -5.90 -8.90 8.15
CA ASP A 166 -6.78 -8.00 8.90
C ASP A 166 -6.12 -6.64 9.19
N VAL A 167 -4.82 -6.62 9.51
CA VAL A 167 -4.05 -5.38 9.73
C VAL A 167 -3.91 -4.57 8.45
N THR A 168 -3.45 -5.20 7.37
CA THR A 168 -3.22 -4.51 6.08
C THR A 168 -4.51 -3.97 5.48
N ALA A 169 -5.62 -4.71 5.59
CA ALA A 169 -6.95 -4.25 5.19
C ALA A 169 -7.40 -3.02 6.00
N LYS A 170 -7.19 -3.00 7.32
CA LYS A 170 -7.54 -1.86 8.19
C LYS A 170 -6.66 -0.63 7.95
N LEU A 171 -5.43 -0.81 7.50
CA LEU A 171 -4.52 0.27 7.13
C LEU A 171 -4.69 0.75 5.68
N GLY A 172 -5.54 0.08 4.88
CA GLY A 172 -5.83 0.46 3.49
C GLY A 172 -4.87 -0.13 2.45
N PHE A 173 -3.97 -1.03 2.84
CA PHE A 173 -2.99 -1.68 1.96
C PHE A 173 -3.59 -2.95 1.35
N VAL A 174 -4.60 -2.77 0.49
CA VAL A 174 -5.40 -3.87 -0.08
C VAL A 174 -4.54 -4.88 -0.84
N ASP A 175 -3.59 -4.42 -1.67
CA ASP A 175 -2.72 -5.30 -2.45
C ASP A 175 -1.85 -6.19 -1.55
N LEU A 176 -1.32 -5.64 -0.45
CA LEU A 176 -0.57 -6.41 0.52
C LEU A 176 -1.44 -7.39 1.30
N GLY A 177 -2.69 -7.00 1.58
CA GLY A 177 -3.69 -7.91 2.14
C GLY A 177 -3.94 -9.12 1.23
N MET A 178 -4.00 -8.92 -0.08
CA MET A 178 -4.13 -10.03 -1.03
C MET A 178 -2.92 -10.96 -0.99
N VAL A 179 -1.71 -10.42 -0.87
CA VAL A 179 -0.50 -11.24 -0.64
C VAL A 179 -0.63 -12.04 0.65
N ALA A 180 -1.04 -11.43 1.76
CA ALA A 180 -1.23 -12.13 3.03
C ALA A 180 -2.26 -13.28 2.92
N LEU A 181 -3.35 -13.09 2.18
CA LEU A 181 -4.34 -14.16 1.92
C LEU A 181 -3.77 -15.29 1.07
N ASP A 182 -2.92 -14.99 0.08
CA ASP A 182 -2.25 -16.02 -0.71
C ASP A 182 -1.26 -16.82 0.15
N ARG A 183 -0.53 -16.16 1.05
CA ARG A 183 0.36 -16.83 2.02
C ARG A 183 -0.41 -17.67 3.02
N MET A 184 -1.55 -17.19 3.50
CA MET A 184 -2.48 -17.96 4.33
C MET A 184 -2.91 -19.25 3.62
N GLY A 185 -3.30 -19.18 2.34
CA GLY A 185 -3.68 -20.35 1.55
C GLY A 185 -2.54 -21.35 1.41
N TRP A 186 -1.36 -20.87 1.05
CA TRP A 186 -0.16 -21.68 0.89
C TRP A 186 0.23 -22.45 2.17
N ALA A 187 0.06 -21.82 3.34
CA ALA A 187 0.30 -22.47 4.64
C ALA A 187 -0.83 -23.44 5.03
N ALA A 188 -2.09 -23.08 4.75
CA ALA A 188 -3.25 -23.94 5.02
C ALA A 188 -3.24 -25.25 4.22
N GLU A 189 -2.79 -25.20 2.96
CA GLU A 189 -2.59 -26.39 2.12
C GLU A 189 -1.59 -27.37 2.77
N ARG A 190 -0.51 -26.86 3.36
CA ARG A 190 0.49 -27.67 4.09
C ARG A 190 -0.03 -28.22 5.41
N ALA A 191 -0.99 -27.55 6.02
CA ALA A 191 -1.66 -28.02 7.23
C ALA A 191 -2.74 -29.09 6.96
N SER A 192 -3.00 -29.42 5.68
CA SER A 192 -4.17 -30.21 5.25
C SER A 192 -5.48 -29.70 5.84
N ASP A 193 -5.59 -28.37 6.07
CA ASP A 193 -6.71 -27.77 6.79
C ASP A 193 -7.76 -27.21 5.81
N ALA A 194 -8.81 -27.99 5.59
CA ALA A 194 -9.92 -27.63 4.73
C ALA A 194 -10.70 -26.39 5.24
N VAL A 195 -10.74 -26.15 6.56
CA VAL A 195 -11.46 -25.01 7.14
C VAL A 195 -10.72 -23.71 6.82
N LEU A 196 -9.40 -23.68 7.00
CA LEU A 196 -8.60 -22.49 6.65
C LEU A 196 -8.60 -22.21 5.15
N SER A 197 -8.59 -23.27 4.33
CA SER A 197 -8.74 -23.15 2.87
C SER A 197 -10.08 -22.51 2.49
N GLY A 198 -11.17 -22.90 3.17
CA GLY A 198 -12.49 -22.29 3.01
C GLY A 198 -12.55 -20.83 3.46
N VAL A 199 -11.90 -20.48 4.58
CA VAL A 199 -11.81 -19.09 5.07
C VAL A 199 -11.11 -18.19 4.05
N ARG A 200 -10.03 -18.65 3.41
CA ARG A 200 -9.36 -17.90 2.34
C ARG A 200 -10.32 -17.56 1.20
N GLN A 201 -11.07 -18.55 0.72
CA GLN A 201 -12.00 -18.36 -0.40
C GLN A 201 -13.12 -17.36 -0.03
N TYR A 202 -13.64 -17.44 1.19
CA TYR A 202 -14.60 -16.47 1.71
C TYR A 202 -13.99 -15.06 1.74
N MET A 203 -12.81 -14.89 2.37
CA MET A 203 -12.16 -13.59 2.52
C MET A 203 -11.84 -12.92 1.19
N ARG A 204 -11.43 -13.68 0.18
CA ARG A 204 -11.24 -13.18 -1.19
C ARG A 204 -12.53 -12.64 -1.81
N GLY A 205 -13.68 -13.22 -1.48
CA GLY A 205 -14.99 -12.79 -1.97
C GLY A 205 -15.56 -11.55 -1.26
N VAL A 206 -15.19 -11.32 0.00
CA VAL A 206 -15.66 -10.17 0.80
C VAL A 206 -14.62 -9.05 0.92
N ALA A 207 -13.43 -9.20 0.31
CA ALA A 207 -12.41 -8.18 0.30
C ALA A 207 -13.00 -6.87 -0.29
N PRO A 208 -12.90 -5.73 0.41
CA PRO A 208 -13.43 -4.47 -0.08
C PRO A 208 -12.71 -4.12 -1.39
N VAL A 209 -13.48 -4.05 -2.47
CA VAL A 209 -13.01 -3.54 -3.76
C VAL A 209 -12.63 -2.08 -3.52
N GLY A 210 -11.33 -1.80 -3.44
CA GLY A 210 -10.83 -0.44 -3.32
C GLY A 210 -11.31 0.40 -4.51
N PRO A 211 -11.54 1.72 -4.33
CA PRO A 211 -11.82 2.58 -5.47
C PRO A 211 -10.66 2.50 -6.47
N PRO A 212 -10.93 2.51 -7.78
CA PRO A 212 -9.88 2.42 -8.78
C PRO A 212 -8.87 3.56 -8.60
N SER A 213 -7.58 3.21 -8.52
CA SER A 213 -6.49 4.18 -8.50
C SER A 213 -6.58 5.13 -9.70
N PRO A 214 -6.49 6.46 -9.52
CA PRO A 214 -6.45 7.40 -10.63
C PRO A 214 -5.04 7.46 -11.21
N VAL A 215 -4.57 6.36 -11.81
CA VAL A 215 -3.28 6.33 -12.52
C VAL A 215 -3.54 6.32 -14.02
N GLY A 216 -3.21 7.44 -14.66
CA GLY A 216 -2.72 7.48 -16.03
C GLY A 216 -3.76 7.36 -17.15
N ARG A 217 -4.50 8.45 -17.43
CA ARG A 217 -4.93 8.70 -18.82
C ARG A 217 -3.70 9.05 -19.65
N SER A 218 -2.92 8.03 -20.03
CA SER A 218 -2.00 8.14 -21.14
C SER A 218 -2.84 8.30 -22.41
N ARG A 219 -2.72 9.46 -23.07
CA ARG A 219 -3.24 9.71 -24.41
C ARG A 219 -2.46 8.83 -25.39
N GLY A 220 -2.80 7.55 -25.46
CA GLY A 220 -2.41 6.68 -26.57
C GLY A 220 -3.29 6.99 -27.77
N GLY A 221 -2.72 7.65 -28.78
CA GLY A 221 -3.37 7.84 -30.08
C GLY A 221 -3.73 6.51 -30.75
N PRO A 222 -4.70 6.50 -31.68
CA PRO A 222 -5.18 5.28 -32.29
C PRO A 222 -4.07 4.59 -33.11
N PRO A 223 -4.03 3.25 -33.16
CA PRO A 223 -3.04 2.53 -33.94
C PRO A 223 -3.27 2.79 -35.43
N MET A 224 -2.21 3.20 -36.12
CA MET A 224 -2.16 3.29 -37.58
C MET A 224 -2.37 1.89 -38.18
N VAL A 225 -3.54 1.68 -38.77
CA VAL A 225 -3.88 0.47 -39.54
C VAL A 225 -3.08 0.50 -40.85
N GLY A 226 -2.03 -0.31 -40.93
CA GLY A 226 -1.33 -0.61 -42.17
C GLY A 226 -2.24 -1.40 -43.12
N ARG A 227 -2.59 -0.80 -44.25
CA ARG A 227 -3.30 -1.45 -45.37
C ARG A 227 -2.34 -2.41 -46.10
N PRO A 228 -2.68 -3.69 -46.34
CA PRO A 228 -2.05 -4.47 -47.40
C PRO A 228 -2.71 -4.16 -48.74
N GLY A 229 -1.85 -3.91 -49.74
CA GLY A 229 -2.19 -3.53 -51.10
C GLY A 229 -2.92 -4.61 -51.90
N ARG A 230 -3.62 -4.13 -52.93
CA ARG A 230 -4.49 -4.86 -53.87
C ARG A 230 -3.78 -6.01 -54.60
N ALA A 231 -4.54 -7.08 -54.81
CA ALA A 231 -4.28 -8.18 -55.73
C ALA A 231 -4.13 -7.72 -57.19
N GLY A 232 -3.17 -8.31 -57.89
CA GLY A 232 -3.08 -8.37 -59.36
C GLY A 232 -3.28 -9.81 -59.84
N PRO A 233 -3.80 -10.03 -61.07
CA PRO A 233 -4.38 -11.31 -61.47
C PRO A 233 -3.36 -12.33 -62.01
N HIS A 234 -3.74 -13.60 -61.85
CA HIS A 234 -3.12 -14.81 -62.40
C HIS A 234 -2.76 -14.75 -63.88
N PRO A 235 -1.88 -15.68 -64.32
CA PRO A 235 -2.33 -16.57 -65.38
C PRO A 235 -2.13 -18.07 -65.10
N VAL A 236 -2.98 -18.81 -65.78
CA VAL A 236 -3.26 -20.25 -65.79
C VAL A 236 -2.10 -21.06 -66.38
N ARG A 237 -1.83 -22.25 -65.83
CA ARG A 237 -1.52 -23.42 -66.66
C ARG A 237 -1.85 -24.76 -65.99
N SER A 238 -2.53 -25.56 -66.79
CA SER A 238 -3.06 -26.91 -66.64
C SER A 238 -1.99 -28.01 -66.44
N HIS A 239 -2.29 -29.05 -65.65
CA HIS A 239 -2.61 -30.39 -66.18
C HIS A 239 -2.83 -31.48 -65.11
N ARG A 240 -3.91 -32.24 -65.33
CA ARG A 240 -4.10 -33.71 -65.16
C ARG A 240 -4.22 -34.32 -63.73
N HIS A 241 -5.47 -34.71 -63.44
CA HIS A 241 -5.88 -35.94 -62.73
C HIS A 241 -5.53 -37.22 -63.55
N PRO A 242 -5.73 -38.48 -63.08
CA PRO A 242 -6.51 -38.94 -61.91
C PRO A 242 -5.85 -40.06 -61.06
N GLY A 243 -6.46 -40.43 -59.92
CA GLY A 243 -6.09 -41.65 -59.19
C GLY A 243 -7.00 -41.95 -57.98
N ARG A 244 -7.96 -42.85 -58.20
CA ARG A 244 -8.95 -43.41 -57.25
C ARG A 244 -8.34 -44.27 -56.13
N ALA A 245 -9.11 -44.37 -55.03
CA ALA A 245 -9.42 -45.54 -54.16
C ALA A 245 -9.20 -45.17 -52.67
N ALA A 246 -10.20 -45.07 -51.78
CA ALA A 246 -11.27 -45.98 -51.37
C ALA A 246 -10.75 -47.29 -50.73
N GLY A 247 -11.13 -47.53 -49.46
CA GLY A 247 -10.98 -48.82 -48.75
C GLY A 247 -10.20 -48.67 -47.44
N VAL A 248 -10.81 -48.44 -46.26
CA VAL A 248 -11.66 -49.33 -45.41
C VAL A 248 -10.84 -50.26 -44.50
N ALA A 249 -11.07 -50.05 -43.19
CA ALA A 249 -11.11 -50.97 -42.05
C ALA A 249 -9.93 -51.90 -41.71
N GLY A 250 -9.63 -51.89 -40.41
CA GLY A 250 -8.78 -52.83 -39.67
C GLY A 250 -8.66 -52.31 -38.25
#